data_AF-A0A381XGK9-F1
#
_entry.id   AF-A0A381XGK9-F1
#
_cell.length_a   1.000
_cell.length_b   1.000
_cell.length_c   1.000
_cell.angle_alpha   90.00
_cell.angle_beta   90.00
_cell.angle_gamma   90.00
#
_symmetry.space_group_name_H-M   'P 1'
#
loop_
_entity.id
_entity.type
_entity.pdbx_description
1 polymer ?
#
loop_
_entity_poly.entity_id
_entity_poly.type
_entity_poly.pdbx_seq_one_letter_code
_entity_poly.pdbx_strand_id
1 'polypeptide(L)'
;MATLKKILGERTAGGGIEQNIEKGYIYAYSPGTEHANICNGVCWTAPSDGKAIVEIWGAGGSGSRMCCCGDGLPGNAGGYAKKTLAITADDTITASLGMACMAHPLCHSGCGSPTQLCYVTAGGNGNGCMCARGGYGGKSMCTTGTSFYCCYSNEGFCFKRCNNDNCALICNV
;
A
#
# COMPACT_ATOMS: atom_id res chain seq x y z
N MET A 1 11.82 47.98 -0.18
CA MET A 1 12.39 46.76 -0.78
C MET A 1 12.22 45.62 0.20
N ALA A 2 11.58 44.52 -0.21
CA ALA A 2 11.55 43.31 0.59
C ALA A 2 12.95 42.69 0.59
N THR A 3 13.53 42.47 1.77
CA THR A 3 14.83 41.81 1.90
C THR A 3 14.63 40.29 1.83
N LEU A 4 15.62 39.55 1.30
CA LEU A 4 15.58 38.08 1.22
C LEU A 4 15.28 37.45 2.60
N LYS A 5 15.78 38.05 3.68
CA LYS A 5 15.53 37.66 5.07
C LYS A 5 14.05 37.80 5.48
N LYS A 6 13.37 38.85 5.01
CA LYS A 6 11.93 39.07 5.26
C LYS A 6 11.07 38.06 4.50
N ILE A 7 11.40 37.81 3.24
CA ILE A 7 10.71 36.81 2.41
C ILE A 7 10.92 35.40 2.97
N LEU A 8 12.15 35.07 3.41
CA LEU A 8 12.45 33.78 4.03
C LEU A 8 11.73 33.64 5.36
N GLY A 9 11.69 34.66 6.23
CA GLY A 9 10.95 34.62 7.48
C GLY A 9 9.44 34.41 7.29
N GLU A 10 8.84 35.05 6.30
CA GLU A 10 7.42 34.87 5.96
C GLU A 10 7.13 33.50 5.33
N ARG A 11 8.04 32.95 4.51
CA ARG A 11 7.89 31.62 3.88
C ARG A 11 8.24 30.45 4.82
N THR A 12 9.19 30.62 5.75
CA THR A 12 9.59 29.59 6.73
C THR A 12 8.69 29.55 7.96
N ALA A 13 8.03 30.66 8.33
CA ALA A 13 6.92 30.63 9.29
C ALA A 13 5.69 29.86 8.75
N GLY A 14 5.65 29.60 7.44
CA GLY A 14 4.77 28.65 6.77
C GLY A 14 5.34 27.23 6.67
N GLY A 15 6.34 26.87 7.49
CA GLY A 15 6.57 25.47 7.84
C GLY A 15 5.34 25.00 8.59
N GLY A 16 4.29 24.64 7.84
CA GLY A 16 3.01 24.22 8.37
C GLY A 16 3.28 23.19 9.44
N ILE A 17 2.98 23.54 10.69
CA ILE A 17 2.87 22.52 11.73
C ILE A 17 1.69 21.68 11.26
N GLU A 18 1.99 20.59 10.56
CA GLU A 18 0.97 19.66 10.08
C GLU A 18 0.30 19.04 11.30
N GLN A 19 -0.82 19.62 11.70
CA GLN A 19 -1.61 19.14 12.83
C GLN A 19 -2.35 17.84 12.52
N ASN A 20 -2.30 17.40 11.27
CA ASN A 20 -2.95 16.20 10.77
C ASN A 20 -2.01 14.99 10.71
N ILE A 21 -0.86 15.05 11.38
CA ILE A 21 0.01 13.88 11.55
C ILE A 21 -0.65 12.97 12.59
N GLU A 22 -0.93 11.74 12.17
CA GLU A 22 -1.48 10.71 13.05
C GLU A 22 -0.54 10.48 14.22
N LYS A 23 -1.07 10.58 15.44
CA LYS A 23 -0.31 10.30 16.66
C LYS A 23 -0.30 8.80 16.88
N GLY A 24 0.85 8.18 16.68
CA GLY A 24 1.04 6.75 16.86
C GLY A 24 2.50 6.35 16.64
N TYR A 25 2.79 5.08 16.91
CA TYR A 25 4.10 4.49 16.63
C TYR A 25 3.95 3.51 15.47
N ILE A 26 4.81 3.65 14.46
CA ILE A 26 4.99 2.63 13.43
C ILE A 26 5.95 1.59 14.03
N TYR A 27 5.40 0.46 14.47
CA TYR A 27 6.21 -0.59 15.09
C TYR A 27 7.01 -1.42 14.08
N ALA A 28 6.53 -1.50 12.84
CA ALA A 28 7.22 -2.23 11.78
C ALA A 28 6.79 -1.75 10.40
N TYR A 29 7.76 -1.65 9.50
CA TYR A 29 7.58 -1.46 8.08
C TYR A 29 8.65 -2.31 7.38
N SER A 30 8.24 -3.13 6.41
CA SER A 30 9.18 -3.95 5.66
C SER A 30 8.87 -3.83 4.16
N PRO A 31 9.81 -3.34 3.33
CA PRO A 31 9.66 -3.35 1.89
C PRO A 31 9.89 -4.73 1.28
N GLY A 32 10.23 -5.74 2.12
CA GLY A 32 10.35 -7.14 1.75
C GLY A 32 11.19 -7.34 0.49
N THR A 33 12.49 -7.48 0.63
CA THR A 33 13.24 -8.20 -0.40
C THR A 33 13.57 -9.56 0.11
N GLU A 34 14.30 -10.25 -0.74
CA GLU A 34 14.60 -11.63 -0.65
C GLU A 34 14.98 -11.89 0.88
N HIS A 35 14.83 -13.02 1.52
CA HIS A 35 14.72 -14.17 0.74
C HIS A 35 13.29 -14.22 0.06
N ALA A 36 12.26 -13.54 0.66
CA ALA A 36 10.98 -13.00 0.10
C ALA A 36 9.68 -13.08 0.99
N ASN A 37 9.75 -13.15 2.33
CA ASN A 37 8.69 -12.70 3.26
C ASN A 37 9.19 -12.79 4.72
N ILE A 38 8.81 -11.88 5.63
CA ILE A 38 9.08 -12.09 7.07
C ILE A 38 7.89 -12.84 7.68
N CYS A 39 8.08 -14.12 8.03
CA CYS A 39 7.02 -14.94 8.64
C CYS A 39 6.42 -14.31 9.90
N ASN A 40 7.24 -13.59 10.69
CA ASN A 40 6.80 -12.75 11.80
C ASN A 40 7.53 -11.40 11.70
N GLY A 41 7.04 -10.52 10.82
CA GLY A 41 7.59 -9.18 10.63
C GLY A 41 7.36 -8.24 11.81
N VAL A 42 6.41 -8.58 12.68
CA VAL A 42 6.04 -7.77 13.85
C VAL A 42 5.78 -8.68 15.04
N CYS A 43 6.39 -8.34 16.17
CA CYS A 43 6.02 -8.84 17.49
C CYS A 43 5.98 -7.64 18.43
N TRP A 44 4.81 -7.35 18.99
CA TRP A 44 4.61 -6.25 19.92
C TRP A 44 3.94 -6.77 21.18
N THR A 45 4.43 -6.32 22.33
CA THR A 45 3.87 -6.64 23.64
C THR A 45 3.37 -5.37 24.31
N ALA A 46 2.15 -5.42 24.85
CA ALA A 46 1.53 -4.31 25.53
C ALA A 46 2.29 -3.96 26.83
N PRO A 47 2.77 -2.71 27.00
CA PRO A 47 3.50 -2.33 28.21
C PRO A 47 2.58 -2.07 29.41
N SER A 48 1.28 -1.84 29.17
CA SER A 48 0.28 -1.57 30.20
C SER A 48 -1.13 -1.80 29.65
N ASP A 49 -2.11 -1.90 30.55
CA ASP A 49 -3.53 -1.94 30.21
C ASP A 49 -3.98 -0.69 29.45
N GLY A 50 -4.89 -0.85 28.50
CA GLY A 50 -5.44 0.28 27.75
C GLY A 50 -6.13 -0.10 26.44
N LYS A 51 -5.93 0.74 25.42
CA LYS A 51 -6.48 0.54 24.08
C LYS A 51 -5.37 0.66 23.03
N ALA A 52 -5.27 -0.35 22.17
CA ALA A 52 -4.45 -0.30 20.96
C ALA A 52 -5.32 0.02 19.74
N ILE A 53 -4.87 0.95 18.90
CA ILE A 53 -5.41 1.15 17.56
C ILE A 53 -4.42 0.47 16.61
N VAL A 54 -4.87 -0.60 15.96
CA VAL A 54 -4.05 -1.41 15.07
C VAL A 54 -4.48 -1.14 13.64
N GLU A 55 -3.52 -0.75 12.82
CA GLU A 55 -3.70 -0.41 11.42
C GLU A 55 -2.74 -1.25 10.57
N ILE A 56 -3.28 -1.91 9.55
CA ILE A 56 -2.51 -2.75 8.64
C ILE A 56 -2.85 -2.41 7.19
N TRP A 57 -1.83 -2.46 6.35
CA TRP A 57 -1.93 -2.34 4.90
C TRP A 57 -1.41 -3.61 4.27
N GLY A 58 -2.15 -4.15 3.29
CA GLY A 58 -1.65 -5.19 2.42
C GLY A 58 -0.55 -4.66 1.50
N ALA A 59 0.26 -5.55 0.95
CA ALA A 59 1.30 -5.13 0.02
C ALA A 59 0.70 -4.53 -1.26
N GLY A 60 1.39 -3.57 -1.87
CA GLY A 60 1.02 -3.08 -3.19
C GLY A 60 1.19 -4.15 -4.26
N GLY A 61 0.39 -4.08 -5.32
CA GLY A 61 0.68 -4.77 -6.56
C GLY A 61 1.88 -4.12 -7.24
N SER A 62 2.78 -4.92 -7.80
CA SER A 62 3.88 -4.37 -8.61
C SER A 62 3.40 -3.88 -9.96
N GLY A 63 4.13 -2.94 -10.55
CA GLY A 63 3.90 -2.53 -11.93
C GLY A 63 4.16 -3.68 -12.91
N SER A 64 3.48 -3.62 -14.06
CA SER A 64 3.68 -4.58 -15.14
C SER A 64 5.01 -4.44 -15.85
N ARG A 65 5.45 -5.51 -16.52
CA ARG A 65 6.68 -5.54 -17.33
C ARG A 65 6.38 -5.77 -18.81
N MET A 66 7.03 -5.02 -19.69
CA MET A 66 7.12 -5.34 -21.11
C MET A 66 8.55 -5.10 -21.62
N CYS A 67 9.10 -6.02 -22.42
CA CYS A 67 10.52 -5.99 -22.80
C CYS A 67 10.83 -5.00 -23.93
N CYS A 68 9.89 -4.72 -24.84
CA CYS A 68 10.04 -3.75 -25.93
C CYS A 68 8.68 -3.19 -26.32
N CYS A 69 8.61 -1.90 -26.69
CA CYS A 69 7.42 -1.26 -27.27
C CYS A 69 6.13 -1.51 -26.46
N GLY A 70 6.24 -1.51 -25.14
CA GLY A 70 5.11 -1.72 -24.26
C GLY A 70 5.13 -0.74 -23.11
N ASP A 71 3.93 -0.44 -22.66
CA ASP A 71 3.62 0.38 -21.49
C ASP A 71 2.58 -0.39 -20.69
N GLY A 72 2.36 0.08 -19.47
CA GLY A 72 1.78 -0.71 -18.41
C GLY A 72 0.85 0.09 -17.53
N LEU A 73 -0.22 -0.55 -17.08
CA LEU A 73 -0.95 -0.09 -15.92
C LEU A 73 -0.10 -0.37 -14.67
N PRO A 74 0.00 0.61 -13.75
CA PRO A 74 0.63 0.38 -12.46
C PRO A 74 -0.17 -0.65 -11.66
N GLY A 75 0.49 -1.30 -10.69
CA GLY A 75 -0.20 -2.15 -9.74
C GLY A 75 -1.09 -1.34 -8.80
N ASN A 76 -2.15 -1.99 -8.29
CA ASN A 76 -3.08 -1.41 -7.35
C ASN A 76 -2.49 -1.34 -5.95
N ALA A 77 -3.00 -0.40 -5.16
CA ALA A 77 -2.72 -0.37 -3.73
C ALA A 77 -3.23 -1.64 -3.02
N GLY A 78 -2.58 -2.03 -1.93
CA GLY A 78 -3.09 -3.05 -1.03
C GLY A 78 -4.31 -2.55 -0.26
N GLY A 79 -5.10 -3.49 0.27
CA GLY A 79 -6.21 -3.19 1.16
C GLY A 79 -5.74 -2.60 2.49
N TYR A 80 -6.65 -1.95 3.21
CA TYR A 80 -6.41 -1.37 4.52
C TYR A 80 -7.41 -1.93 5.53
N ALA A 81 -6.96 -2.21 6.75
CA ALA A 81 -7.83 -2.60 7.85
C ALA A 81 -7.39 -1.92 9.15
N LYS A 82 -8.39 -1.46 9.91
CA LYS A 82 -8.23 -0.81 11.21
C LYS A 82 -9.09 -1.50 12.25
N LYS A 83 -8.56 -1.70 13.44
CA LYS A 83 -9.32 -2.19 14.59
C LYS A 83 -8.81 -1.56 15.87
N THR A 84 -9.75 -1.28 16.77
CA THR A 84 -9.43 -0.91 18.15
C THR A 84 -9.59 -2.11 19.05
N LEU A 85 -8.57 -2.41 19.84
CA LEU A 85 -8.53 -3.53 20.77
C LEU A 85 -8.40 -2.99 22.19
N ALA A 86 -9.15 -3.59 23.12
CA ALA A 86 -8.85 -3.45 24.54
C ALA A 86 -7.69 -4.41 24.86
N ILE A 87 -6.60 -3.87 25.40
CA ILE A 87 -5.37 -4.60 25.70
C ILE A 87 -5.13 -4.61 27.21
N THR A 88 -4.65 -5.73 27.71
CA THR A 88 -4.04 -5.86 29.03
C THR A 88 -2.53 -5.86 28.92
N ALA A 89 -1.82 -5.51 29.99
CA ALA A 89 -0.38 -5.66 30.07
C ALA A 89 0.02 -7.09 29.69
N ASP A 90 1.13 -7.23 28.98
CA ASP A 90 1.66 -8.50 28.44
C ASP A 90 0.85 -9.14 27.29
N ASP A 91 -0.22 -8.50 26.80
CA ASP A 91 -0.88 -8.92 25.56
C ASP A 91 0.10 -8.85 24.38
N THR A 92 0.03 -9.83 23.49
CA THR A 92 0.95 -9.92 22.35
C THR A 92 0.24 -9.82 21.02
N ILE A 93 0.84 -9.08 20.10
CA ILE A 93 0.41 -8.92 18.72
C ILE A 93 1.54 -9.41 17.82
N THR A 94 1.26 -10.41 17.00
CA THR A 94 2.18 -10.92 15.98
C THR A 94 1.62 -10.70 14.59
N ALA A 95 2.47 -10.38 13.63
CA ALA A 95 2.02 -10.20 12.26
C ALA A 95 3.05 -10.68 11.23
N SER A 96 2.52 -11.20 10.13
CA SER A 96 3.23 -11.42 8.88
C SER A 96 2.87 -10.28 7.92
N LEU A 97 3.89 -9.55 7.48
CA LEU A 97 3.71 -8.43 6.56
C LEU A 97 3.58 -8.96 5.13
N GLY A 98 2.70 -8.35 4.33
CA GLY A 98 2.57 -8.69 2.92
C GLY A 98 3.82 -8.32 2.13
N MET A 99 4.00 -8.98 1.00
CA MET A 99 5.02 -8.71 -0.01
C MET A 99 4.38 -8.39 -1.35
N ALA A 100 4.92 -7.40 -2.04
CA ALA A 100 4.49 -7.06 -3.39
C ALA A 100 4.79 -8.22 -4.34
N CYS A 101 3.91 -8.47 -5.32
CA CYS A 101 4.18 -9.48 -6.34
C CYS A 101 5.43 -9.10 -7.13
N MET A 102 6.20 -10.07 -7.61
CA MET A 102 7.35 -9.76 -8.45
C MET A 102 6.88 -9.32 -9.84
N ALA A 103 7.54 -8.35 -10.47
CA ALA A 103 7.28 -7.93 -11.86
C ALA A 103 7.77 -8.97 -12.90
N HIS A 104 7.39 -10.23 -12.73
CA HIS A 104 7.90 -11.37 -13.50
C HIS A 104 6.86 -12.49 -13.58
N PRO A 105 5.78 -12.33 -14.37
CA PRO A 105 5.84 -12.61 -15.81
C PRO A 105 5.49 -11.42 -16.74
N LEU A 106 5.70 -11.60 -18.05
CA LEU A 106 5.26 -10.65 -19.10
C LEU A 106 3.75 -10.41 -18.99
N CYS A 107 3.32 -9.18 -19.27
CA CYS A 107 1.91 -8.76 -19.36
C CYS A 107 1.13 -8.67 -18.04
N HIS A 108 1.45 -9.43 -16.99
CA HIS A 108 0.79 -9.30 -15.68
C HIS A 108 1.68 -9.77 -14.54
N SER A 109 1.85 -8.95 -13.51
CA SER A 109 2.78 -9.24 -12.40
C SER A 109 2.21 -10.11 -11.29
N GLY A 110 0.96 -10.55 -11.34
CA GLY A 110 0.30 -11.32 -10.26
C GLY A 110 -0.24 -10.41 -9.16
N CYS A 111 -0.63 -10.96 -8.00
CA CYS A 111 -1.14 -10.17 -6.86
C CYS A 111 -0.14 -10.15 -5.70
N GLY A 112 -0.03 -9.01 -5.01
CA GLY A 112 0.71 -8.92 -3.75
C GLY A 112 0.10 -9.85 -2.69
N SER A 113 0.92 -10.33 -1.76
CA SER A 113 0.45 -11.16 -0.65
C SER A 113 -0.22 -10.29 0.43
N PRO A 114 -1.15 -10.87 1.21
CA PRO A 114 -1.84 -10.14 2.26
C PRO A 114 -0.92 -9.85 3.46
N THR A 115 -1.20 -8.78 4.18
CA THR A 115 -0.70 -8.55 5.54
C THR A 115 -1.67 -9.18 6.52
N GLN A 116 -1.16 -10.04 7.40
CA GLN A 116 -1.95 -10.80 8.36
C GLN A 116 -1.42 -10.57 9.76
N LEU A 117 -2.31 -10.27 10.70
CA LEU A 117 -1.98 -9.98 12.09
C LEU A 117 -2.86 -10.84 12.97
N CYS A 118 -2.30 -11.48 13.98
CA CYS A 118 -3.04 -12.14 15.04
C CYS A 118 -2.66 -11.54 16.38
N TYR A 119 -3.63 -11.44 17.27
CA TYR A 119 -3.43 -10.91 18.61
C TYR A 119 -3.95 -11.90 19.64
N VAL A 120 -3.18 -12.07 20.71
CA VAL A 120 -3.49 -12.93 21.83
C VAL A 120 -3.63 -12.05 23.07
N THR A 121 -4.81 -12.10 23.70
CA THR A 121 -5.09 -11.34 24.91
C THR A 121 -4.95 -12.25 26.13
N ALA A 122 -4.11 -11.87 27.09
CA ALA A 122 -3.85 -12.64 28.32
C ALA A 122 -5.09 -12.70 29.23
N GLY A 123 -5.98 -11.71 29.17
CA GLY A 123 -7.15 -11.57 30.05
C GLY A 123 -8.48 -12.17 29.58
N GLY A 124 -8.51 -12.99 28.51
CA GLY A 124 -9.78 -13.58 28.02
C GLY A 124 -10.67 -12.62 27.21
N ASN A 125 -10.14 -11.47 26.77
CA ASN A 125 -10.81 -10.50 25.87
C ASN A 125 -10.96 -11.00 24.41
N GLY A 126 -10.59 -12.25 24.16
CA GLY A 126 -10.75 -12.96 22.90
C GLY A 126 -9.53 -12.78 21.99
N ASN A 127 -9.02 -13.90 21.49
CA ASN A 127 -8.00 -13.90 20.44
C ASN A 127 -8.66 -13.62 19.09
N GLY A 128 -7.91 -13.04 18.16
CA GLY A 128 -8.42 -12.83 16.82
C GLY A 128 -7.33 -12.54 15.81
N CYS A 129 -7.72 -12.48 14.55
CA CYS A 129 -6.83 -12.11 13.47
C CYS A 129 -7.46 -11.04 12.56
N MET A 130 -6.61 -10.23 11.96
CA MET A 130 -6.91 -9.22 10.96
C MET A 130 -6.16 -9.57 9.68
N CYS A 131 -6.76 -9.28 8.53
CA CYS A 131 -6.15 -9.53 7.23
C CYS A 131 -6.44 -8.35 6.29
N ALA A 132 -5.39 -7.83 5.67
CA ALA A 132 -5.48 -6.84 4.60
C ALA A 132 -4.95 -7.47 3.31
N ARG A 133 -5.80 -7.56 2.28
CA ARG A 133 -5.45 -8.16 0.99
C ARG A 133 -4.34 -7.38 0.29
N GLY A 134 -3.46 -8.09 -0.41
CA GLY A 134 -2.49 -7.45 -1.28
C GLY A 134 -3.14 -6.89 -2.55
N GLY A 135 -2.47 -5.92 -3.15
CA GLY A 135 -2.89 -5.23 -4.34
C GLY A 135 -2.74 -6.09 -5.59
N TYR A 136 -3.65 -5.88 -6.53
CA TYR A 136 -3.60 -6.54 -7.84
C TYR A 136 -2.45 -5.95 -8.67
N GLY A 137 -1.60 -6.77 -9.26
CA GLY A 137 -0.45 -6.30 -10.03
C GLY A 137 -0.84 -5.65 -11.34
N GLY A 138 0.07 -4.84 -11.86
CA GLY A 138 -0.08 -4.16 -13.12
C GLY A 138 -0.31 -5.12 -14.27
N LYS A 139 -0.86 -4.58 -15.36
CA LYS A 139 -0.94 -5.27 -16.65
C LYS A 139 -0.25 -4.46 -17.72
N SER A 140 0.40 -5.13 -18.67
CA SER A 140 1.06 -4.51 -19.82
C SER A 140 0.67 -5.23 -21.10
N MET A 141 0.86 -4.54 -22.22
CA MET A 141 0.58 -5.03 -23.56
C MET A 141 1.62 -4.51 -24.55
N CYS A 142 1.94 -5.34 -25.54
CA CYS A 142 2.78 -4.92 -26.66
C CYS A 142 1.95 -4.03 -27.60
N THR A 143 2.48 -2.85 -27.96
CA THR A 143 1.89 -2.02 -29.01
C THR A 143 2.96 -1.45 -29.93
N THR A 144 2.74 -1.52 -31.23
CA THR A 144 3.69 -1.02 -32.24
C THR A 144 3.24 0.29 -32.88
N GLY A 145 2.21 0.96 -32.32
CA GLY A 145 1.73 2.25 -32.84
C GLY A 145 0.31 2.65 -32.44
N THR A 146 -0.47 1.76 -31.82
CA THR A 146 -1.82 2.04 -31.32
C THR A 146 -1.74 2.58 -29.89
N SER A 147 -2.61 3.53 -29.53
CA SER A 147 -2.61 4.06 -28.15
C SER A 147 -3.02 3.01 -27.12
N PHE A 148 -2.46 3.11 -25.91
CA PHE A 148 -2.77 2.20 -24.81
C PHE A 148 -4.25 2.19 -24.45
N TYR A 149 -4.91 3.35 -24.52
CA TYR A 149 -6.34 3.44 -24.33
C TYR A 149 -7.09 2.50 -25.27
N CYS A 150 -6.83 2.57 -26.58
CA CYS A 150 -7.52 1.75 -27.57
C CYS A 150 -7.27 0.26 -27.31
N CYS A 151 -6.03 -0.12 -27.01
CA CYS A 151 -5.68 -1.51 -26.74
C CYS A 151 -6.41 -2.07 -25.49
N TYR A 152 -6.35 -1.39 -24.34
CA TYR A 152 -7.08 -1.83 -23.15
C TYR A 152 -8.61 -1.79 -23.33
N SER A 153 -9.13 -0.81 -24.09
CA SER A 153 -10.57 -0.77 -24.40
C SER A 153 -11.04 -1.95 -25.25
N ASN A 154 -10.23 -2.38 -26.22
CA ASN A 154 -10.52 -3.54 -27.07
C ASN A 154 -10.42 -4.86 -26.30
N GLU A 155 -9.50 -4.94 -25.33
CA GLU A 155 -9.38 -6.07 -24.40
C GLU A 155 -10.50 -6.09 -23.33
N GLY A 156 -11.44 -5.13 -23.36
CA GLY A 156 -12.62 -5.11 -22.49
C GLY A 156 -12.40 -4.55 -21.09
N PHE A 157 -11.30 -3.82 -20.86
CA PHE A 157 -11.05 -3.18 -19.57
C PHE A 157 -12.07 -2.08 -19.32
N CYS A 158 -12.44 -1.86 -18.06
CA CYS A 158 -13.22 -0.68 -17.69
C CYS A 158 -12.37 0.58 -17.90
N PHE A 159 -12.94 1.58 -18.57
CA PHE A 159 -12.26 2.83 -18.84
C PHE A 159 -13.21 4.02 -18.77
N LYS A 160 -12.66 5.21 -18.50
CA LYS A 160 -13.32 6.50 -18.66
C LYS A 160 -12.44 7.40 -19.51
N ARG A 161 -12.97 7.86 -20.65
CA ARG A 161 -12.26 8.82 -21.50
C ARG A 161 -12.10 10.15 -20.76
N CYS A 162 -10.88 10.70 -20.77
CA CYS A 162 -10.60 12.00 -20.17
C CYS A 162 -10.78 13.14 -21.19
N ASN A 163 -10.41 12.90 -22.45
CA ASN A 163 -10.69 13.78 -23.59
C ASN A 163 -10.68 12.99 -24.92
N ASN A 164 -11.14 13.59 -26.02
CA ASN A 164 -11.13 12.98 -27.36
C ASN A 164 -9.74 13.00 -27.99
N ASP A 165 -8.89 12.01 -27.67
CA ASP A 165 -7.88 11.40 -28.56
C ASP A 165 -6.82 10.66 -27.72
N ASN A 166 -7.08 9.38 -27.42
CA ASN A 166 -6.09 8.45 -26.84
C ASN A 166 -5.73 8.58 -25.34
N CYS A 167 -6.41 9.44 -24.57
CA CYS A 167 -6.22 9.56 -23.12
C CYS A 167 -7.46 9.10 -22.33
N ALA A 168 -7.25 8.15 -21.42
CA ALA A 168 -8.31 7.62 -20.57
C ALA A 168 -7.77 7.16 -19.21
N LEU A 169 -8.65 7.16 -18.22
CA LEU A 169 -8.46 6.43 -16.98
C LEU A 169 -8.90 4.98 -17.20
N ILE A 170 -8.02 4.03 -16.88
CA ILE A 170 -8.24 2.60 -17.12
C ILE A 170 -8.17 1.89 -15.77
N CYS A 171 -9.17 1.07 -15.47
CA CYS A 171 -9.18 0.30 -14.23
C CYS A 171 -8.27 -0.91 -14.39
N ASN A 172 -7.27 -1.04 -13.52
CA ASN A 172 -6.51 -2.27 -13.41
C ASN A 172 -7.33 -3.29 -12.60
N VAL A 173 -8.04 -4.16 -13.31
CA VAL A 173 -8.92 -5.22 -12.75
C VAL A 173 -8.48 -6.61 -13.21
#